data_AF-A0A8J7FRU8-F1
#
_entry.id   AF-A0A8J7FRU8-F1
#
_cell.length_a   1.000
_cell.length_b   1.000
_cell.length_c   1.000
_cell.angle_alpha   90.00
_cell.angle_beta   90.00
_cell.angle_gamma   90.00
#
_symmetry.space_group_name_H-M   'P 1'
#
loop_
_entity.id
_entity.type
_entity.pdbx_description
1 polymer ?
#
loop_
_entity_poly.entity_id
_entity_poly.type
_entity_poly.pdbx_seq_one_letter_code
_entity_poly.pdbx_strand_id
1 'polypeptide(L)'
;MTHAQIIEVIQNELENKEFGVTEQILEIHNPLYVNGIIQINNIQKKNDEIIVFIPIEDEKFYLAIYIDEKDNLITGISTEPYISVYFRATSDELSDKELKKMTTLNISKSWNKGDKRKSGNGFYSFSNITIEPNQKAGDFESKISELLLELNKDKEGVKKLIENADGYIQVAMEFHNGNGMIGGPNLTNQIIKSLSNLNLSIDFDLYVSGNEYKP
;
A
#
# COMPACT_ATOMS: atom_id res chain seq x y z
N MET A 1 6.86 23.40 -0.55
CA MET A 1 5.64 23.80 0.20
C MET A 1 5.66 23.32 1.64
N THR A 2 4.99 24.04 2.55
CA THR A 2 4.68 23.56 3.91
C THR A 2 3.44 22.65 3.91
N HIS A 3 3.27 21.84 4.96
CA HIS A 3 2.09 20.98 5.09
C HIS A 3 0.77 21.76 5.12
N ALA A 4 0.74 22.92 5.77
CA ALA A 4 -0.44 23.78 5.82
C ALA A 4 -0.83 24.31 4.43
N GLN A 5 0.15 24.75 3.63
CA GLN A 5 -0.10 25.20 2.26
C GLN A 5 -0.63 24.08 1.36
N ILE A 6 -0.14 22.85 1.54
CA ILE A 6 -0.64 21.69 0.80
C ILE A 6 -2.12 21.45 1.13
N ILE A 7 -2.48 21.47 2.41
CA ILE A 7 -3.87 21.30 2.84
C ILE A 7 -4.76 22.40 2.26
N GLU A 8 -4.32 23.66 2.31
CA GLU A 8 -5.08 24.81 1.80
C GLU A 8 -5.37 24.69 0.30
N VAL A 9 -4.34 24.38 -0.51
CA VAL A 9 -4.48 24.20 -1.97
C VAL A 9 -5.45 23.06 -2.29
N ILE A 10 -5.34 21.94 -1.57
CA ILE A 10 -6.23 20.78 -1.75
C ILE A 10 -7.66 21.10 -1.34
N GLN A 11 -7.86 21.75 -0.19
CA GLN A 11 -9.19 22.12 0.29
C GLN A 11 -9.89 23.05 -0.70
N ASN A 12 -9.17 24.05 -1.22
CA ASN A 12 -9.70 24.95 -2.24
C ASN A 12 -10.19 24.19 -3.47
N GLU A 13 -9.43 23.20 -3.95
CA GLU A 13 -9.85 22.39 -5.08
C GLU A 13 -11.04 21.47 -4.76
N LEU A 14 -11.08 20.83 -3.60
CA LEU A 14 -12.21 19.96 -3.23
C LEU A 14 -13.52 20.74 -3.04
N GLU A 15 -13.42 21.99 -2.59
CA GLU A 15 -14.57 22.89 -2.44
C GLU A 15 -15.05 23.42 -3.80
N ASN A 16 -14.15 23.98 -4.60
CA ASN A 16 -14.48 24.69 -5.85
C ASN A 16 -14.54 23.79 -7.09
N LYS A 17 -13.85 22.65 -7.07
CA LYS A 17 -13.82 21.61 -8.11
C LYS A 17 -13.43 22.16 -9.47
N GLU A 18 -12.31 22.87 -9.55
CA GLU A 18 -11.87 23.49 -10.80
C GLU A 18 -11.48 22.43 -11.85
N PHE A 19 -11.00 21.26 -11.40
CA PHE A 19 -10.74 20.12 -12.27
C PHE A 19 -11.99 19.26 -12.43
N GLY A 20 -12.40 19.00 -13.68
CA GLY A 20 -13.55 18.13 -13.96
C GLY A 20 -13.40 16.70 -13.40
N VAL A 21 -12.17 16.20 -13.24
CA VAL A 21 -11.92 14.91 -12.57
C VAL A 21 -12.31 14.96 -11.08
N THR A 22 -12.13 16.10 -10.41
CA THR A 22 -12.58 16.30 -9.03
C THR A 22 -14.08 16.19 -8.94
N GLU A 23 -14.81 16.86 -9.83
CA GLU A 23 -16.28 16.75 -9.88
C GLU A 23 -16.73 15.30 -10.06
N GLN A 24 -16.12 14.58 -11.02
CA GLN A 24 -16.46 13.18 -11.31
C GLN A 24 -16.20 12.25 -10.13
N ILE A 25 -15.04 12.37 -9.47
CA ILE A 25 -14.70 11.51 -8.33
C ILE A 25 -15.62 11.83 -7.15
N LEU A 26 -15.82 13.12 -6.83
CA LEU A 26 -16.65 13.54 -5.68
C LEU A 26 -18.15 13.25 -5.86
N GLU A 27 -18.59 12.98 -7.08
CA GLU A 27 -19.96 12.54 -7.33
C GLU A 27 -20.23 11.11 -6.84
N ILE A 28 -19.19 10.26 -6.76
CA ILE A 28 -19.32 8.83 -6.46
C ILE A 28 -18.52 8.37 -5.24
N HIS A 29 -17.61 9.20 -4.74
CA HIS A 29 -16.69 8.91 -3.64
C HIS A 29 -16.56 10.10 -2.69
N ASN A 30 -16.29 9.80 -1.42
CA ASN A 30 -16.05 10.83 -0.40
C ASN A 30 -14.60 10.73 0.11
N PRO A 31 -13.79 11.80 -0.03
CA PRO A 31 -12.52 11.87 0.68
C PRO A 31 -12.73 11.80 2.19
N LEU A 32 -11.81 11.16 2.91
CA LEU A 32 -11.94 10.97 4.35
C LEU A 32 -11.52 12.24 5.13
N TYR A 33 -12.39 12.71 6.02
CA TYR A 33 -12.13 13.85 6.91
C TYR A 33 -12.06 13.43 8.38
N VAL A 34 -11.13 14.02 9.14
CA VAL A 34 -11.04 13.85 10.60
C VAL A 34 -11.15 15.23 11.25
N ASN A 35 -12.18 15.43 12.07
CA ASN A 35 -12.48 16.72 12.72
C ASN A 35 -12.63 17.88 11.71
N GLY A 36 -13.21 17.61 10.53
CA GLY A 36 -13.40 18.60 9.47
C GLY A 36 -12.14 18.93 8.66
N ILE A 37 -11.01 18.27 8.93
CA ILE A 37 -9.77 18.44 8.17
C ILE A 37 -9.58 17.21 7.28
N ILE A 38 -9.20 17.44 6.02
CA ILE A 38 -8.93 16.34 5.09
C ILE A 38 -7.79 15.46 5.62
N GLN A 39 -7.99 14.15 5.61
CA GLN A 39 -6.96 13.22 6.02
C GLN A 39 -5.95 13.02 4.88
N ILE A 40 -4.67 13.07 5.20
CA ILE A 40 -3.59 12.77 4.26
C ILE A 40 -2.92 11.47 4.71
N ASN A 41 -2.92 10.45 3.84
CA ASN A 41 -2.23 9.19 4.09
C ASN A 41 -0.71 9.35 3.92
N ASN A 42 -0.30 9.96 2.81
CA ASN A 42 1.10 10.20 2.52
C ASN A 42 1.30 11.45 1.64
N ILE A 43 2.49 12.02 1.74
CA ILE A 43 2.98 13.06 0.82
C ILE A 43 4.31 12.53 0.29
N GLN A 44 4.38 12.30 -1.02
CA GLN A 44 5.61 11.92 -1.69
C GLN A 44 6.13 13.09 -2.49
N LYS A 45 7.45 13.30 -2.46
CA LYS A 45 8.12 14.28 -3.29
C LYS A 45 9.00 13.56 -4.30
N LYS A 46 8.73 13.75 -5.59
CA LYS A 46 9.50 13.19 -6.69
C LYS A 46 9.94 14.32 -7.60
N ASN A 47 11.24 14.64 -7.56
CA ASN A 47 11.80 15.79 -8.26
C ASN A 47 11.09 17.10 -7.85
N ASP A 48 10.48 17.79 -8.82
CA ASP A 48 9.73 19.03 -8.64
C ASP A 48 8.22 18.80 -8.42
N GLU A 49 7.78 17.54 -8.29
CA GLU A 49 6.37 17.19 -8.08
C GLU A 49 6.13 16.67 -6.66
N ILE A 50 5.02 17.12 -6.06
CA ILE A 50 4.49 16.63 -4.80
C ILE A 50 3.21 15.85 -5.10
N ILE A 51 3.16 14.59 -4.66
CA ILE A 51 1.98 13.73 -4.79
C ILE A 51 1.38 13.56 -3.40
N VAL A 52 0.12 13.95 -3.25
CA VAL A 52 -0.62 13.86 -1.99
C VAL A 52 -1.67 12.77 -2.12
N PHE A 53 -1.61 11.79 -1.22
CA PHE A 53 -2.51 10.64 -1.21
C PHE A 53 -3.57 10.84 -0.12
N ILE A 54 -4.82 10.93 -0.55
CA ILE A 54 -5.97 11.16 0.30
C ILE A 54 -6.80 9.87 0.32
N PRO A 55 -7.08 9.28 1.50
CA PRO A 55 -7.94 8.11 1.60
C PRO A 55 -9.39 8.47 1.25
N ILE A 56 -10.10 7.52 0.66
CA ILE A 56 -11.53 7.61 0.37
C ILE A 56 -12.29 6.75 1.38
N GLU A 57 -13.47 7.20 1.81
CA GLU A 57 -14.34 6.47 2.73
C GLU A 57 -14.74 5.10 2.15
N ASP A 58 -14.66 4.06 2.99
CA ASP A 58 -14.99 2.67 2.65
C ASP A 58 -14.23 2.04 1.46
N GLU A 59 -13.22 2.73 0.92
CA GLU A 59 -12.37 2.26 -0.18
C GLU A 59 -10.91 2.10 0.26
N LYS A 60 -10.14 1.29 -0.48
CA LYS A 60 -8.70 1.12 -0.20
C LYS A 60 -7.79 1.99 -1.05
N PHE A 61 -8.22 2.35 -2.26
CA PHE A 61 -7.46 3.22 -3.15
C PHE A 61 -7.52 4.69 -2.67
N TYR A 62 -6.73 5.54 -3.30
CA TYR A 62 -6.53 6.92 -2.88
C TYR A 62 -6.96 7.89 -3.97
N LEU A 63 -7.50 9.04 -3.57
CA LEU A 63 -7.47 10.25 -4.39
C LEU A 63 -6.05 10.81 -4.35
N ALA A 64 -5.43 11.00 -5.51
CA ALA A 64 -4.09 11.55 -5.64
C ALA A 64 -4.14 12.93 -6.27
N ILE A 65 -3.47 13.88 -5.64
CA ILE A 65 -3.33 15.25 -6.12
C ILE A 65 -1.85 15.52 -6.39
N TYR A 66 -1.53 15.89 -7.63
CA TYR A 66 -0.19 16.21 -8.08
C TYR A 66 -0.03 17.72 -8.07
N ILE A 67 1.02 18.20 -7.39
CA ILE A 67 1.28 19.61 -7.19
C ILE A 67 2.69 19.91 -7.67
N ASP A 68 2.83 20.91 -8.54
CA ASP A 68 4.15 21.46 -8.88
C ASP A 68 4.69 22.22 -7.67
N GLU A 69 5.87 21.84 -7.17
CA GLU A 69 6.43 22.44 -5.97
C GLU A 69 6.89 23.89 -6.19
N LYS A 70 7.26 24.26 -7.42
CA LYS A 70 7.78 25.61 -7.73
C LYS A 70 6.64 26.61 -7.79
N ASP A 71 5.57 26.24 -8.49
CA ASP A 71 4.43 27.11 -8.75
C ASP A 71 3.33 26.97 -7.68
N ASN A 72 3.39 25.91 -6.86
CA ASN A 72 2.38 25.57 -5.85
C ASN A 72 0.98 25.35 -6.46
N LEU A 73 0.93 24.85 -7.70
CA LEU A 73 -0.30 24.63 -8.45
C LEU A 73 -0.58 23.14 -8.59
N ILE A 74 -1.86 22.77 -8.49
CA ILE A 74 -2.30 21.43 -8.85
C ILE A 74 -2.09 21.27 -10.36
N THR A 75 -1.35 20.24 -10.75
CA THR A 75 -1.07 19.89 -12.16
C THR A 75 -1.90 18.72 -12.64
N GLY A 76 -2.44 17.93 -11.72
CA GLY A 76 -3.27 16.78 -12.04
C GLY A 76 -3.97 16.22 -10.82
N ILE A 77 -5.03 15.46 -11.09
CA ILE A 77 -5.80 14.71 -10.10
C ILE A 77 -6.13 13.36 -10.70
N SER A 78 -5.96 12.30 -9.92
CA SER A 78 -6.23 10.93 -10.35
C SER A 78 -6.64 10.06 -9.15
N THR A 79 -6.96 8.80 -9.42
CA THR A 79 -6.97 7.77 -8.38
C THR A 79 -5.67 6.98 -8.42
N GLU A 80 -5.05 6.73 -7.28
CA GLU A 80 -3.89 5.85 -7.14
C GLU A 80 -4.27 4.59 -6.36
N PRO A 81 -3.78 3.40 -6.76
CA PRO A 81 -4.18 2.16 -6.13
C PRO A 81 -3.67 2.06 -4.68
N TYR A 82 -4.39 1.27 -3.90
CA TYR A 82 -3.81 0.68 -2.71
C TYR A 82 -2.68 -0.26 -3.12
N ILE A 83 -1.53 -0.17 -2.47
CA ILE A 83 -0.42 -1.10 -2.69
C ILE A 83 0.15 -1.52 -1.34
N SER A 84 0.06 -2.81 -1.04
CA SER A 84 0.73 -3.46 0.10
C SER A 84 1.72 -4.48 -0.42
N VAL A 85 2.97 -4.38 0.04
CA VAL A 85 4.08 -5.26 -0.34
C VAL A 85 4.72 -5.76 0.93
N TYR A 86 4.64 -7.06 1.18
CA TYR A 86 5.08 -7.62 2.44
C TYR A 86 5.63 -9.03 2.26
N PHE A 87 6.57 -9.39 3.14
CA PHE A 87 6.96 -10.78 3.31
C PHE A 87 5.95 -11.46 4.23
N ARG A 88 5.57 -12.67 3.86
CA ARG A 88 4.62 -13.50 4.60
C ARG A 88 5.24 -14.86 4.82
N ALA A 89 5.11 -15.38 6.03
CA ALA A 89 5.42 -16.77 6.36
C ALA A 89 4.24 -17.38 7.11
N THR A 90 3.76 -18.53 6.65
CA THR A 90 2.61 -19.25 7.19
C THR A 90 2.96 -20.68 7.56
N SER A 91 2.30 -21.21 8.58
CA SER A 91 2.49 -22.62 8.95
C SER A 91 1.21 -23.21 9.51
N ASP A 92 0.95 -24.47 9.15
CA ASP A 92 -0.13 -25.27 9.72
C ASP A 92 0.22 -25.91 11.07
N GLU A 93 1.52 -25.98 11.38
CA GLU A 93 2.08 -26.68 12.55
C GLU A 93 2.66 -25.72 13.59
N LEU A 94 3.37 -24.67 13.15
CA LEU A 94 4.06 -23.75 14.04
C LEU A 94 3.13 -22.64 14.54
N SER A 95 3.35 -22.21 15.78
CA SER A 95 2.73 -21.01 16.36
C SER A 95 3.41 -19.72 15.88
N ASP A 96 2.72 -18.59 16.02
CA ASP A 96 3.29 -17.27 15.73
C ASP A 96 4.56 -16.97 16.55
N LYS A 97 4.62 -17.47 17.80
CA LYS A 97 5.78 -17.36 18.69
C LYS A 97 6.98 -18.13 18.17
N GLU A 98 6.77 -19.30 17.57
CA GLU A 98 7.84 -20.10 16.97
C GLU A 98 8.35 -19.45 15.69
N LEU A 99 7.44 -18.97 14.84
CA LEU A 99 7.80 -18.20 13.64
C LEU A 99 8.61 -16.95 13.99
N LYS A 100 8.17 -16.18 14.99
CA LYS A 100 8.88 -14.98 15.48
C LYS A 100 10.30 -15.26 15.97
N LYS A 101 10.61 -16.47 16.46
CA LYS A 101 11.97 -16.82 16.91
C LYS A 101 12.93 -17.11 15.76
N MET A 102 12.42 -17.30 14.54
CA MET A 102 13.26 -17.63 13.38
C MET A 102 14.01 -16.41 12.87
N THR A 103 13.51 -15.20 13.12
CA THR A 103 14.07 -13.94 12.62
C THR A 103 14.17 -12.89 13.71
N THR A 104 15.06 -11.93 13.51
CA THR A 104 15.22 -10.72 14.33
C THR A 104 14.48 -9.51 13.75
N LEU A 105 13.84 -9.65 12.59
CA LEU A 105 13.12 -8.59 11.90
C LEU A 105 11.85 -8.17 12.65
N ASN A 106 11.45 -6.92 12.47
CA ASN A 106 10.23 -6.40 13.09
C ASN A 106 8.98 -6.97 12.40
N ILE A 107 8.11 -7.59 13.19
CA ILE A 107 6.88 -8.22 12.69
C ILE A 107 5.73 -7.22 12.73
N SER A 108 5.20 -6.85 11.57
CA SER A 108 4.10 -5.89 11.42
C SER A 108 2.74 -6.50 11.80
N LYS A 109 2.55 -7.81 11.57
CA LYS A 109 1.31 -8.52 11.88
C LYS A 109 1.58 -9.99 12.15
N SER A 110 0.82 -10.58 13.07
CA SER A 110 0.85 -12.02 13.32
C SER A 110 -0.49 -12.54 13.83
N TRP A 111 -0.70 -13.85 13.71
CA TRP A 111 -1.80 -14.57 14.32
C TRP A 111 -1.46 -16.06 14.41
N ASN A 112 -2.16 -16.79 15.27
CA ASN A 112 -2.12 -18.25 15.35
C ASN A 112 -3.28 -18.88 14.59
N LYS A 113 -3.09 -20.14 14.19
CA LYS A 113 -4.18 -21.03 13.82
C LYS A 113 -5.22 -21.10 14.95
N GLY A 114 -6.49 -20.94 14.59
CA GLY A 114 -7.61 -20.91 15.54
C GLY A 114 -7.92 -19.52 16.12
N ASP A 115 -7.10 -18.49 15.87
CA ASP A 115 -7.44 -17.13 16.27
C ASP A 115 -8.65 -16.62 15.46
N LYS A 116 -9.51 -15.82 16.11
CA LYS A 116 -10.64 -15.17 15.43
C LYS A 116 -10.13 -14.12 14.45
N ARG A 117 -10.68 -14.09 13.23
CA ARG A 117 -10.35 -13.06 12.25
C ARG A 117 -10.83 -11.68 12.74
N LYS A 118 -10.08 -10.63 12.37
CA LYS A 118 -10.45 -9.24 12.69
C LYS A 118 -11.71 -8.79 11.94
N SER A 119 -11.93 -9.32 10.74
CA SER A 119 -13.10 -9.09 9.91
C SER A 119 -13.82 -10.41 9.64
N GLY A 120 -15.16 -10.33 9.58
CA GLY A 120 -16.04 -11.49 9.42
C GLY A 120 -16.14 -12.39 10.66
N ASN A 121 -16.79 -13.53 10.50
CA ASN A 121 -17.09 -14.48 11.59
C ASN A 121 -16.21 -15.74 11.56
N GLY A 122 -15.12 -15.74 10.79
CA GLY A 122 -14.23 -16.88 10.63
C GLY A 122 -13.07 -16.93 11.62
N PHE A 123 -12.37 -18.06 11.62
CA PHE A 123 -11.10 -18.28 12.31
C PHE A 123 -9.96 -18.46 11.30
N TYR A 124 -8.72 -18.23 11.72
CA TYR A 124 -7.55 -18.53 10.88
C TYR A 124 -7.27 -20.03 10.86
N SER A 125 -7.03 -20.59 9.68
CA SER A 125 -6.72 -22.01 9.50
C SER A 125 -5.23 -22.35 9.61
N PHE A 126 -4.36 -21.34 9.71
CA PHE A 126 -2.90 -21.42 9.80
C PHE A 126 -2.38 -20.26 10.65
N SER A 127 -1.16 -20.40 11.19
CA SER A 127 -0.43 -19.32 11.85
C SER A 127 0.34 -18.49 10.83
N ASN A 128 0.59 -17.21 11.13
CA ASN A 128 1.24 -16.29 10.20
C ASN A 128 2.12 -15.27 10.93
N ILE A 129 3.21 -14.90 10.29
CA ILE A 129 3.87 -13.61 10.51
C ILE A 129 3.99 -12.83 9.20
N THR A 130 3.95 -11.51 9.32
CA THR A 130 4.07 -10.57 8.20
C THR A 130 5.10 -9.50 8.53
N ILE A 131 5.98 -9.21 7.57
CA ILE A 131 6.95 -8.12 7.63
C ILE A 131 6.61 -7.14 6.51
N GLU A 132 6.16 -5.96 6.90
CA GLU A 132 5.75 -4.88 6.01
C GLU A 132 6.33 -3.57 6.55
N PRO A 133 7.50 -3.12 6.06
CA PRO A 133 8.16 -1.93 6.60
C PRO A 133 7.47 -0.63 6.19
N ASN A 134 6.66 -0.64 5.11
CA ASN A 134 6.04 0.57 4.57
C ASN A 134 4.56 0.37 4.20
N GLN A 135 3.69 0.84 5.10
CA GLN A 135 2.23 0.83 4.97
C GLN A 135 1.64 2.11 4.36
N LYS A 136 2.45 3.15 4.13
CA LYS A 136 1.97 4.41 3.55
C LYS A 136 1.65 4.24 2.08
N ALA A 137 0.76 5.05 1.52
CA ALA A 137 0.49 5.11 0.09
C ALA A 137 1.77 5.42 -0.71
N GLY A 138 1.86 4.91 -1.93
CA GLY A 138 3.06 5.05 -2.76
C GLY A 138 3.18 3.93 -3.79
N ASP A 139 4.19 4.05 -4.64
CA ASP A 139 4.46 3.09 -5.71
C ASP A 139 5.00 1.74 -5.22
N PHE A 140 4.80 0.73 -6.07
CA PHE A 140 5.25 -0.64 -5.84
C PHE A 140 6.79 -0.73 -5.73
N GLU A 141 7.52 -0.06 -6.63
CA GLU A 141 8.97 -0.18 -6.78
C GLU A 141 9.72 0.31 -5.53
N SER A 142 9.26 1.41 -4.94
CA SER A 142 9.80 1.93 -3.68
C SER A 142 9.50 0.97 -2.54
N LYS A 143 8.26 0.49 -2.42
CA LYS A 143 7.83 -0.43 -1.35
C LYS A 143 8.55 -1.78 -1.39
N ILE A 144 8.68 -2.40 -2.57
CA ILE A 144 9.41 -3.66 -2.72
C ILE A 144 10.90 -3.49 -2.44
N SER A 145 11.49 -2.35 -2.84
CA SER A 145 12.90 -2.06 -2.57
C SER A 145 13.15 -1.90 -1.07
N GLU A 146 12.26 -1.20 -0.36
CA GLU A 146 12.32 -1.06 1.10
C GLU A 146 12.12 -2.40 1.82
N LEU A 147 11.16 -3.23 1.38
CA LEU A 147 10.98 -4.57 1.91
C LEU A 147 12.24 -5.42 1.71
N LEU A 148 12.78 -5.48 0.49
CA LEU A 148 13.97 -6.27 0.20
C LEU A 148 15.17 -5.78 1.03
N LEU A 149 15.32 -4.48 1.23
CA LEU A 149 16.35 -3.92 2.10
C LEU A 149 16.15 -4.38 3.56
N GLU A 150 14.92 -4.40 4.06
CA GLU A 150 14.59 -4.91 5.40
C GLU A 150 14.93 -6.40 5.54
N LEU A 151 14.48 -7.22 4.60
CA LEU A 151 14.74 -8.68 4.60
C LEU A 151 16.23 -9.01 4.55
N ASN A 152 17.03 -8.20 3.84
CA ASN A 152 18.48 -8.36 3.78
C ASN A 152 19.18 -8.16 5.13
N LYS A 153 18.56 -7.52 6.12
CA LYS A 153 19.13 -7.35 7.46
C LYS A 153 19.24 -8.67 8.23
N ASP A 154 18.42 -9.67 7.87
CA ASP A 154 18.43 -10.99 8.50
C ASP A 154 18.14 -12.11 7.47
N LYS A 155 19.09 -12.30 6.55
CA LYS A 155 18.98 -13.32 5.49
C LYS A 155 18.78 -14.73 6.02
N GLU A 156 19.47 -15.08 7.11
CA GLU A 156 19.36 -16.41 7.72
C GLU A 156 17.98 -16.62 8.34
N GLY A 157 17.40 -15.59 8.97
CA GLY A 157 16.03 -15.66 9.48
C GLY A 157 15.00 -15.79 8.36
N VAL A 158 15.16 -15.03 7.28
CA VAL A 158 14.31 -15.14 6.08
C VAL A 158 14.41 -16.54 5.48
N LYS A 159 15.62 -17.08 5.34
CA LYS A 159 15.84 -18.45 4.83
C LYS A 159 15.13 -19.49 5.69
N LYS A 160 15.25 -19.42 7.02
CA LYS A 160 14.53 -20.34 7.92
C LYS A 160 13.02 -20.26 7.73
N LEU A 161 12.48 -19.05 7.57
CA LEU A 161 11.05 -18.85 7.34
C LEU A 161 10.59 -19.42 6.00
N ILE A 162 11.39 -19.30 4.95
CA ILE A 162 11.11 -19.94 3.65
C ILE A 162 11.11 -21.46 3.79
N GLU A 163 12.12 -22.03 4.44
CA GLU A 163 12.31 -23.49 4.54
C GLU A 163 11.32 -24.18 5.48
N ASN A 164 10.81 -23.48 6.50
CA ASN A 164 10.01 -24.09 7.57
C ASN A 164 8.58 -23.53 7.67
N ALA A 165 8.23 -22.47 6.92
CA ALA A 165 6.97 -21.75 7.09
C ALA A 165 6.49 -21.03 5.82
N ASP A 166 6.55 -21.70 4.67
CA ASP A 166 5.99 -21.23 3.38
C ASP A 166 6.22 -19.73 3.15
N GLY A 167 7.48 -19.30 3.28
CA GLY A 167 7.86 -17.89 3.21
C GLY A 167 7.92 -17.35 1.77
N TYR A 168 7.22 -16.25 1.49
CA TYR A 168 7.23 -15.59 0.17
C TYR A 168 6.87 -14.09 0.28
N ILE A 169 7.02 -13.34 -0.82
CA ILE A 169 6.52 -11.95 -0.90
C ILE A 169 5.10 -11.97 -1.45
N GLN A 170 4.17 -11.34 -0.74
CA GLN A 170 2.83 -11.05 -1.24
C GLN A 170 2.75 -9.58 -1.64
N VAL A 171 2.13 -9.34 -2.78
CA VAL A 171 1.70 -8.03 -3.24
C VAL A 171 0.18 -8.05 -3.31
N ALA A 172 -0.46 -7.08 -2.67
CA ALA A 172 -1.89 -6.84 -2.80
C ALA A 172 -2.11 -5.43 -3.33
N MET A 173 -2.79 -5.33 -4.48
CA MET A 173 -3.13 -4.05 -5.10
C MET A 173 -4.64 -3.93 -5.29
N GLU A 174 -5.21 -2.77 -5.00
CA GLU A 174 -6.63 -2.50 -5.17
C GLU A 174 -6.82 -1.20 -5.95
N PHE A 175 -7.40 -1.33 -7.13
CA PHE A 175 -7.58 -0.24 -8.10
C PHE A 175 -9.02 0.24 -8.10
N HIS A 176 -9.21 1.50 -8.49
CA HIS A 176 -10.54 2.05 -8.73
C HIS A 176 -11.18 1.43 -9.98
N ASN A 177 -12.45 1.02 -9.88
CA ASN A 177 -13.21 0.35 -10.94
C ASN A 177 -13.51 1.24 -12.14
N GLY A 178 -13.54 2.57 -11.96
CA GLY A 178 -13.70 3.51 -13.07
C GLY A 178 -12.48 3.61 -14.01
N ASN A 179 -11.34 2.99 -13.68
CA ASN A 179 -10.13 3.12 -14.47
C ASN A 179 -10.12 2.13 -15.65
N GLY A 180 -10.14 2.66 -16.88
CA GLY A 180 -10.03 1.84 -18.10
C GLY A 180 -8.65 1.16 -18.28
N MET A 181 -7.62 1.65 -17.58
CA MET A 181 -6.30 1.04 -17.51
C MET A 181 -5.84 1.04 -16.05
N ILE A 182 -5.61 -0.14 -15.50
CA ILE A 182 -5.21 -0.33 -14.10
C ILE A 182 -3.68 -0.34 -13.90
N GLY A 183 -2.89 -0.20 -14.97
CA GLY A 183 -1.43 -0.20 -14.88
C GLY A 183 -0.87 -1.55 -14.41
N GLY A 184 0.35 -1.54 -13.86
CA GLY A 184 0.97 -2.76 -13.32
C GLY A 184 2.35 -2.53 -12.68
N PRO A 185 2.80 -3.47 -11.84
CA PRO A 185 4.10 -3.40 -11.17
C PRO A 185 5.28 -3.61 -12.14
N ASN A 186 6.38 -2.89 -11.95
CA ASN A 186 7.62 -3.12 -12.68
C ASN A 186 8.66 -3.83 -11.82
N LEU A 187 9.03 -5.05 -12.24
CA LEU A 187 10.16 -5.79 -11.66
C LEU A 187 11.45 -5.45 -12.41
N THR A 188 12.18 -4.46 -11.90
CA THR A 188 13.49 -4.11 -12.45
C THR A 188 14.50 -5.25 -12.28
N ASN A 189 15.57 -5.24 -13.10
CA ASN A 189 16.68 -6.20 -12.97
C ASN A 189 17.28 -6.25 -11.57
N GLN A 190 17.29 -5.12 -10.84
CA GLN A 190 17.78 -5.05 -9.47
C GLN A 190 16.83 -5.78 -8.50
N ILE A 191 15.52 -5.57 -8.64
CA ILE A 191 14.50 -6.27 -7.83
C ILE A 191 14.58 -7.78 -8.07
N ILE A 192 14.64 -8.22 -9.33
CA ILE A 192 14.74 -9.64 -9.69
C ILE A 192 15.98 -10.30 -9.06
N LYS A 193 17.14 -9.64 -9.14
CA LYS A 193 18.37 -10.15 -8.53
C LYS A 193 18.26 -10.25 -7.01
N SER A 194 17.65 -9.26 -6.36
CA SER A 194 17.45 -9.26 -4.91
C SER A 194 16.50 -10.38 -4.45
N LEU A 195 15.41 -10.61 -5.19
CA LEU A 195 14.49 -11.75 -4.95
C LEU A 195 15.24 -13.07 -5.07
N SER A 196 15.99 -13.25 -6.16
CA SER A 196 16.77 -14.45 -6.43
C SER A 196 17.82 -14.72 -5.34
N ASN A 197 18.53 -13.68 -4.89
CA ASN A 197 19.53 -13.79 -3.83
C ASN A 197 18.95 -14.19 -2.46
N LEU A 198 17.67 -13.90 -2.22
CA LEU A 198 16.96 -14.27 -1.00
C LEU A 198 16.16 -15.58 -1.18
N ASN A 199 16.20 -16.20 -2.36
CA ASN A 199 15.39 -17.36 -2.73
C ASN A 199 13.87 -17.14 -2.52
N LEU A 200 13.40 -15.94 -2.85
CA LEU A 200 12.00 -15.53 -2.65
C LEU A 200 11.21 -15.64 -3.96
N SER A 201 10.03 -16.24 -3.87
CA SER A 201 8.94 -16.03 -4.83
C SER A 201 8.17 -14.76 -4.49
N ILE A 202 7.41 -14.28 -5.48
CA ILE A 202 6.50 -13.15 -5.34
C ILE A 202 5.14 -13.55 -5.92
N ASP A 203 4.08 -13.21 -5.20
CA ASP A 203 2.69 -13.46 -5.58
C ASP A 203 1.91 -12.15 -5.65
N PHE A 204 0.99 -12.04 -6.62
CA PHE A 204 0.26 -10.81 -6.91
C PHE A 204 -1.24 -11.05 -6.84
N ASP A 205 -1.87 -10.40 -5.87
CA ASP A 205 -3.32 -10.29 -5.79
C ASP A 205 -3.74 -8.90 -6.29
N LEU A 206 -4.51 -8.88 -7.39
CA LEU A 206 -5.03 -7.66 -7.99
C LEU A 206 -6.54 -7.61 -7.82
N TYR A 207 -7.02 -6.54 -7.20
CA TYR A 207 -8.43 -6.29 -6.92
C TYR A 207 -8.89 -5.01 -7.60
N VAL A 208 -10.18 -4.93 -7.88
CA VAL A 208 -10.84 -3.73 -8.38
C VAL A 208 -12.04 -3.45 -7.47
N SER A 209 -12.17 -2.20 -7.00
CA SER A 209 -13.22 -1.76 -6.07
C SER A 209 -13.73 -0.36 -6.43
N GLY A 210 -14.75 0.11 -5.73
CA GLY A 210 -15.37 1.41 -5.97
C GLY A 210 -16.43 1.41 -7.08
N ASN A 211 -17.15 2.52 -7.12
CA ASN A 211 -18.21 2.78 -8.08
C ASN A 211 -17.62 3.17 -9.45
N GLU A 212 -18.30 2.80 -10.53
CA GLU A 212 -17.96 3.30 -11.86
C GLU A 212 -18.28 4.80 -11.96
N TYR A 213 -17.51 5.51 -12.80
CA TYR A 213 -17.86 6.88 -13.16
C TYR A 213 -19.22 6.91 -13.87
N LYS A 214 -20.00 7.94 -13.57
CA LYS A 214 -21.25 8.17 -14.28
C LYS A 214 -20.95 8.64 -15.71
N PRO A 215 -21.71 8.16 -16.71
CA PRO A 215 -21.55 8.53 -18.11
C PRO A 215 -21.93 9.99 -18.41
#